data_AF-A0A4Q6BMB9-F1
#
_entry.id   AF-A0A4Q6BMB9-F1
#
_cell.length_a   1.000
_cell.length_b   1.000
_cell.length_c   1.000
_cell.angle_alpha   90.00
_cell.angle_beta   90.00
_cell.angle_gamma   90.00
#
_symmetry.space_group_name_H-M   'P 1'
#
loop_
_entity.id
_entity.type
_entity.pdbx_description
1 polymer ?
#
loop_
_entity_poly.entity_id
_entity_poly.type
_entity_poly.pdbx_seq_one_letter_code
_entity_poly.pdbx_strand_id
1 'polypeptide(L)'
;MTKSLTPANPGLKRSWLITVLVAAAPFALYAMSRYLGFLPSEQAWIASGENHGPWRSAWQSVFLILPFALVPISIVRLIQTLTAKNWPSAKRIALLLVFQLVIMWIPLLTLFWTID
;
A
#
# COMPACT_ATOMS: atom_id res chain seq x y z
N MET A 1 28.10 20.95 -20.71
CA MET A 1 27.71 19.91 -19.74
C MET A 1 26.51 19.14 -20.28
N THR A 2 26.73 17.98 -20.91
CA THR A 2 25.66 17.09 -21.37
C THR A 2 25.15 16.28 -20.17
N LYS A 3 23.91 16.52 -19.73
CA LYS A 3 23.24 15.64 -18.77
C LYS A 3 23.07 14.28 -19.44
N SER A 4 23.97 13.34 -19.13
CA SER A 4 23.78 11.92 -19.45
C SER A 4 22.45 11.49 -18.86
N LEU A 5 21.45 11.32 -19.73
CA LEU A 5 20.14 10.77 -19.38
C LEU A 5 20.37 9.31 -19.05
N THR A 6 20.67 9.03 -17.78
CA THR A 6 20.78 7.65 -17.29
C THR A 6 19.45 6.97 -17.59
N PRO A 7 19.43 5.89 -18.39
CA PRO A 7 18.20 5.24 -18.80
C PRO A 7 17.40 4.84 -17.56
N ALA A 8 16.09 5.05 -17.60
CA ALA A 8 15.23 4.76 -16.46
C ALA A 8 15.28 3.26 -16.14
N ASN A 9 15.79 2.91 -14.96
CA ASN A 9 15.83 1.52 -14.49
C ASN A 9 14.40 0.92 -14.51
N PRO A 10 14.11 -0.07 -15.38
CA PRO A 10 12.77 -0.62 -15.54
C PRO A 10 12.27 -1.31 -14.26
N GLY A 11 13.18 -1.80 -13.41
CA GLY A 11 12.85 -2.40 -12.12
C GLY A 11 12.24 -1.39 -11.14
N LEU A 12 12.61 -0.11 -11.22
CA LEU A 12 12.06 0.92 -10.34
C LEU A 12 10.65 1.34 -10.74
N LYS A 13 10.39 1.52 -12.05
CA LYS A 13 9.03 1.80 -12.56
C LYS A 13 8.05 0.71 -12.12
N ARG A 14 8.49 -0.55 -12.19
CA ARG A 14 7.72 -1.70 -11.69
C ARG A 14 7.45 -1.60 -10.18
N SER A 15 8.43 -1.20 -9.37
CA SER A 15 8.22 -1.02 -7.92
C SER A 15 7.20 0.06 -7.57
N TRP A 16 7.17 1.17 -8.32
CA TRP A 16 6.13 2.19 -8.17
C TRP A 16 4.74 1.64 -8.50
N LEU A 17 4.61 0.97 -9.65
CA LEU A 17 3.35 0.36 -10.05
C LEU A 17 2.87 -0.67 -9.03
N ILE A 18 3.75 -1.57 -8.57
CA ILE A 18 3.44 -2.56 -7.53
C ILE A 18 2.97 -1.87 -6.25
N THR A 19 3.64 -0.78 -5.83
CA THR A 19 3.23 -0.04 -4.63
C THR A 19 1.81 0.52 -4.75
N VAL A 20 1.49 1.13 -5.89
CA VAL A 20 0.14 1.66 -6.14
C VAL A 20 -0.90 0.54 -6.18
N LEU A 21 -0.61 -0.56 -6.88
CA LEU A 21 -1.52 -1.71 -6.98
C LEU A 21 -1.77 -2.35 -5.62
N VAL A 22 -0.72 -2.57 -4.83
CA VAL A 22 -0.82 -3.16 -3.50
C VAL A 22 -1.57 -2.24 -2.53
N ALA A 23 -1.36 -0.92 -2.63
CA ALA A 23 -2.10 0.05 -1.81
C ALA A 23 -3.58 0.15 -2.20
N ALA A 24 -3.91 0.04 -3.49
CA ALA A 24 -5.28 0.12 -3.99
C ALA A 24 -6.06 -1.19 -3.87
N ALA A 25 -5.37 -2.34 -3.89
CA ALA A 25 -5.99 -3.67 -3.90
C ALA A 25 -7.00 -3.90 -2.77
N PRO A 26 -6.75 -3.53 -1.50
CA PRO A 26 -7.72 -3.73 -0.43
C PRO A 26 -9.04 -2.99 -0.67
N PHE A 27 -8.98 -1.78 -1.21
CA PHE A 27 -10.17 -0.96 -1.50
C PHE A 27 -10.96 -1.53 -2.68
N ALA A 28 -10.27 -2.00 -3.72
CA ALA A 28 -10.92 -2.68 -4.84
C ALA A 28 -11.60 -3.98 -4.40
N LEU A 29 -10.94 -4.79 -3.56
CA LEU A 29 -11.50 -6.01 -2.99
C LEU A 29 -12.69 -5.72 -2.08
N TYR A 30 -12.62 -4.65 -1.27
CA TYR A 30 -13.72 -4.20 -0.43
C TYR A 30 -14.94 -3.82 -1.28
N ALA A 31 -14.76 -2.94 -2.27
CA ALA A 31 -15.83 -2.50 -3.15
C ALA A 31 -16.48 -3.68 -3.89
N MET A 32 -15.66 -4.61 -4.40
CA MET A 32 -16.13 -5.84 -5.03
C MET A 32 -16.92 -6.73 -4.06
N SER A 33 -16.42 -6.92 -2.84
CA SER A 33 -17.09 -7.74 -1.82
C SER A 33 -18.43 -7.15 -1.39
N ARG A 34 -18.51 -5.82 -1.33
CA ARG A 34 -19.76 -5.12 -1.05
C ARG A 34 -20.74 -5.25 -2.22
N TYR A 35 -20.27 -5.07 -3.46
CA TYR A 35 -21.08 -5.21 -4.66
C TYR A 35 -21.67 -6.62 -4.83
N LEU A 36 -20.89 -7.65 -4.49
CA LEU A 36 -21.32 -9.05 -4.57
C LEU A 36 -22.16 -9.51 -3.36
N GLY A 37 -22.37 -8.64 -2.36
CA GLY A 37 -23.17 -8.97 -1.17
C GLY A 37 -22.47 -9.88 -0.15
N PHE A 38 -21.15 -10.05 -0.24
CA PHE A 38 -20.38 -10.80 0.76
C PHE A 38 -20.18 -10.02 2.07
N LEU A 39 -20.27 -8.68 2.01
CA LEU A 39 -20.24 -7.82 3.19
C LEU A 39 -21.65 -7.33 3.52
N PRO A 40 -22.00 -7.20 4.82
CA PRO A 40 -23.30 -6.72 5.25
C PRO A 40 -23.57 -5.32 4.70
N SER A 41 -24.86 -4.97 4.59
CA SER A 41 -25.23 -3.59 4.31
C SER A 41 -24.84 -2.69 5.49
N GLU A 42 -24.68 -1.39 5.22
CA GLU A 42 -24.42 -0.40 6.27
C GLU A 42 -25.47 -0.45 7.38
N GLN A 43 -26.74 -0.59 7.02
CA GLN A 43 -27.84 -0.76 7.98
C GLN A 43 -27.70 -2.03 8.82
N ALA A 44 -27.35 -3.17 8.20
CA ALA A 44 -27.15 -4.43 8.90
C ALA A 44 -25.92 -4.38 9.82
N TRP A 45 -24.87 -3.67 9.40
CA TRP A 45 -23.68 -3.45 10.19
C TRP A 45 -23.95 -2.54 11.40
N ILE A 46 -24.62 -1.40 11.21
CA ILE A 46 -25.02 -0.53 12.34
C ILE A 46 -25.92 -1.30 13.31
N ALA A 47 -26.87 -2.09 12.79
CA ALA A 47 -27.75 -2.90 13.61
C ALA A 47 -27.03 -4.04 14.37
N SER A 48 -25.86 -4.49 13.92
CA SER A 48 -25.07 -5.50 14.64
C SER A 48 -24.33 -4.93 15.85
N GLY A 49 -24.33 -3.61 16.03
CA GLY A 49 -23.61 -2.95 17.12
C GLY A 49 -22.08 -3.05 16.99
N GLU A 50 -21.57 -3.38 15.81
CA GLU A 50 -20.12 -3.40 15.57
C GLU A 50 -19.62 -1.98 15.29
N ASN A 51 -18.75 -1.47 16.15
CA ASN A 51 -18.19 -0.12 15.97
C ASN A 51 -17.14 -0.04 14.86
N HIS A 52 -16.66 -1.17 14.32
CA HIS A 52 -15.58 -1.19 13.34
C HIS A 52 -16.09 -1.70 12.00
N GLY A 53 -15.49 -1.22 10.91
CA GLY A 53 -15.91 -1.64 9.58
C GLY A 53 -15.89 -3.17 9.36
N PRO A 54 -16.81 -3.70 8.53
CA PRO A 54 -17.04 -5.14 8.33
C PRO A 54 -15.88 -5.90 7.68
N TRP A 55 -14.84 -5.17 7.29
CA TRP A 55 -13.66 -5.63 6.58
C TRP A 55 -12.55 -6.07 7.56
N ARG A 56 -12.65 -5.74 8.86
CA ARG A 56 -11.74 -6.25 9.92
C ARG A 56 -11.91 -7.75 10.16
N SER A 57 -13.15 -8.22 10.22
CA SER A 57 -13.51 -9.61 10.46
C SER A 57 -13.44 -10.47 9.19
N ALA A 58 -13.27 -9.82 8.03
CA ALA A 58 -13.22 -10.48 6.75
C ALA A 58 -11.77 -10.84 6.35
N TRP A 59 -11.60 -11.88 5.53
CA TRP A 59 -10.29 -12.35 5.06
C TRP A 59 -9.52 -11.29 4.24
N GLN A 60 -10.23 -10.31 3.69
CA GLN A 60 -9.70 -9.16 2.97
C GLN A 60 -8.79 -8.29 3.86
N SER A 61 -8.92 -8.37 5.18
CA SER A 61 -8.04 -7.70 6.15
C SER A 61 -6.56 -8.05 5.95
N VAL A 62 -6.26 -9.27 5.47
CA VAL A 62 -4.88 -9.69 5.16
C VAL A 62 -4.25 -8.79 4.09
N PHE A 63 -5.04 -8.31 3.14
CA PHE A 63 -4.54 -7.45 2.05
C PHE A 63 -4.12 -6.07 2.54
N LEU A 64 -4.64 -5.64 3.69
CA LEU A 64 -4.27 -4.36 4.31
C LEU A 64 -2.86 -4.37 4.86
N ILE A 65 -2.31 -5.54 5.17
CA ILE A 65 -0.95 -5.70 5.68
C ILE A 65 0.06 -5.65 4.52
N LEU A 66 -0.35 -5.94 3.28
CA LEU A 66 0.55 -6.01 2.12
C LEU A 66 1.31 -4.69 1.84
N PRO A 67 0.70 -3.50 1.93
CA PRO A 67 1.45 -2.24 1.83
C PRO A 67 2.59 -2.11 2.84
N PHE A 68 2.43 -2.66 4.05
CA PHE A 68 3.45 -2.64 5.10
C PHE A 68 4.63 -3.55 4.76
N ALA A 69 4.38 -4.68 4.09
CA ALA A 69 5.44 -5.60 3.66
C ALA A 69 6.35 -4.99 2.58
N LEU A 70 5.90 -3.96 1.86
CA LEU A 70 6.72 -3.29 0.84
C LEU A 70 7.83 -2.41 1.44
N VAL A 71 7.64 -1.88 2.65
CA VAL A 71 8.62 -1.04 3.35
C VAL A 71 9.94 -1.77 3.63
N PRO A 72 9.97 -2.94 4.31
CA PRO A 72 11.22 -3.63 4.58
C PRO A 72 11.93 -4.05 3.28
N ILE A 73 11.18 -4.41 2.23
CA ILE A 73 11.74 -4.71 0.90
C ILE A 73 12.45 -3.48 0.32
N SER A 74 11.83 -2.31 0.39
CA SER A 74 12.42 -1.05 -0.10
C SER A 74 13.62 -0.63 0.74
N ILE A 75 13.61 -0.87 2.06
CA ILE A 75 14.77 -0.62 2.95
C ILE A 75 15.95 -1.50 2.55
N VAL A 76 15.75 -2.80 2.39
CA VAL A 76 16.81 -3.74 1.98
C VAL A 76 17.39 -3.32 0.63
N ARG A 77 16.53 -2.98 -0.34
CA ARG A 77 16.98 -2.47 -1.64
C ARG A 77 17.74 -1.14 -1.55
N LEU A 78 17.31 -0.23 -0.68
CA LEU A 78 18.00 1.03 -0.44
C LEU A 78 19.41 0.77 0.11
N ILE A 79 19.54 -0.10 1.11
CA ILE A 79 20.84 -0.49 1.69
C ILE A 79 21.75 -1.07 0.61
N GLN A 80 21.28 -2.06 -0.15
CA GLN A 80 22.06 -2.65 -1.25
C GLN A 80 22.53 -1.61 -2.28
N THR A 81 21.66 -0.67 -2.62
CA THR A 81 21.95 0.38 -3.61
C THR A 81 22.95 1.41 -3.07
N LEU A 82 22.87 1.73 -1.77
CA LEU A 82 23.83 2.60 -1.08
C LEU A 82 25.21 1.93 -0.98
N THR A 83 25.27 0.65 -0.63
CA THR A 83 26.52 -0.14 -0.58
C THR A 83 27.19 -0.22 -1.96
N ALA A 84 26.39 -0.32 -3.03
CA ALA A 84 26.86 -0.26 -4.41
C ALA A 84 27.23 1.15 -4.90
N LYS A 85 27.14 2.19 -4.04
CA LYS A 85 27.42 3.60 -4.33
C LYS A 85 26.61 4.17 -5.52
N ASN A 86 25.44 3.61 -5.81
CA ASN A 86 24.55 4.07 -6.88
C ASN A 86 23.58 5.15 -6.38
N TRP A 87 24.12 6.36 -6.18
CA TRP A 87 23.37 7.50 -5.62
C TRP A 87 22.08 7.86 -6.37
N PRO A 88 22.04 7.89 -7.72
CA PRO A 88 20.79 8.21 -8.43
C PRO A 88 19.68 7.21 -8.15
N SER A 89 20.00 5.91 -8.07
CA SER A 89 19.03 4.87 -7.76
C SER A 89 18.62 4.92 -6.29
N ALA A 90 19.56 5.16 -5.37
CA ALA A 90 19.29 5.29 -3.95
C ALA A 90 18.30 6.43 -3.65
N LYS A 91 18.50 7.62 -4.28
CA LYS A 91 17.57 8.75 -4.15
C LYS A 91 16.14 8.38 -4.58
N ARG A 92 16.00 7.64 -5.68
CA ARG A 92 14.69 7.22 -6.19
C ARG A 92 14.00 6.18 -5.30
N ILE A 93 14.77 5.25 -4.73
CA ILE A 93 14.24 4.27 -3.76
C ILE A 93 13.85 4.97 -2.46
N ALA A 94 14.64 5.94 -1.99
CA ALA A 94 14.29 6.74 -0.82
C ALA A 94 12.98 7.51 -1.03
N LEU A 95 12.77 8.10 -2.22
CA LEU A 95 11.50 8.75 -2.56
C LEU A 95 10.32 7.76 -2.57
N LEU A 96 10.53 6.57 -3.14
CA LEU A 96 9.53 5.50 -3.10
C LEU A 96 9.21 5.09 -1.66
N LEU A 97 10.21 5.00 -0.78
CA LEU A 97 10.02 4.65 0.63
C LEU A 97 9.20 5.72 1.36
N VAL A 98 9.50 7.00 1.15
CA VAL A 98 8.69 8.10 1.71
C VAL A 98 7.25 7.99 1.22
N PHE A 99 7.04 7.75 -0.07
CA PHE A 99 5.71 7.55 -0.63
C PHE A 99 4.98 6.34 -0.03
N GLN A 100 5.67 5.22 0.18
CA GLN A 100 5.13 4.03 0.86
C GLN A 100 4.72 4.35 2.30
N LEU A 101 5.55 5.06 3.05
CA LEU A 101 5.21 5.46 4.43
C LEU A 101 3.99 6.38 4.48
N VAL A 102 3.85 7.30 3.52
CA VAL A 102 2.65 8.16 3.41
C VAL A 102 1.42 7.32 3.04
N ILE A 103 1.51 6.45 2.04
CA ILE A 103 0.34 5.70 1.56
C ILE A 103 -0.14 4.65 2.57
N MET A 104 0.74 4.16 3.45
CA MET A 104 0.39 3.24 4.55
C MET A 104 -0.57 3.85 5.56
N TRP A 105 -0.66 5.18 5.67
CA TRP A 105 -1.67 5.81 6.52
C TRP A 105 -3.08 5.53 6.05
N ILE A 106 -3.30 5.35 4.74
CA ILE A 106 -4.64 5.09 4.20
C ILE A 106 -5.22 3.77 4.74
N PRO A 107 -4.57 2.60 4.59
CA PRO A 107 -5.08 1.35 5.16
C PRO A 107 -5.08 1.37 6.69
N LEU A 108 -4.18 2.10 7.37
CA LEU A 108 -4.23 2.29 8.83
C LEU A 108 -5.50 3.03 9.25
N LEU A 109 -5.82 4.15 8.60
CA LEU A 109 -7.02 4.92 8.89
C LEU A 109 -8.26 4.09 8.64
N THR A 110 -8.29 3.31 7.56
CA THR A 110 -9.36 2.35 7.37
C THR A 110 -9.38 1.37 8.54
N LEU A 111 -8.22 0.83 8.99
CA LEU A 111 -8.11 -0.20 10.04
C LEU A 111 -8.70 0.26 11.34
N PHE A 112 -8.56 1.54 11.65
CA PHE A 112 -9.11 2.17 12.84
C PHE A 112 -10.41 2.92 12.58
N TRP A 113 -10.95 2.88 11.35
CA TRP A 113 -12.21 3.54 11.04
C TRP A 113 -13.34 2.88 11.81
N THR A 114 -13.97 3.71 12.64
CA THR A 114 -15.18 3.39 13.38
C THR A 114 -16.35 4.22 12.84
N ILE A 115 -17.54 3.64 12.89
CA ILE A 115 -18.77 4.46 12.86
C ILE A 115 -19.01 4.84 14.32
N ASP A 116 -18.84 6.13 14.61
CA ASP A 116 -19.32 6.74 15.85
C ASP A 116 -20.72 7.34 15.62
#